data_AF-D3Z127-F1
#
_entry.id   AF-D3Z127-F1
#
_cell.length_a   1.000
_cell.length_b   1.000
_cell.length_c   1.000
_cell.angle_alpha   90.00
_cell.angle_beta   90.00
_cell.angle_gamma   90.00
#
_symmetry.space_group_name_H-M   'P 1'
#
loop_
_entity.id
_entity.type
_entity.pdbx_description
1 polymer ?
#
loop_
_entity_poly.entity_id
_entity_poly.type
_entity_poly.pdbx_seq_one_letter_code
_entity_poly.pdbx_strand_id
1 'polypeptide(L)'
;MRGSRTMWLCRRSSADRWSTDCVVWVHSQAGPSSSCLLLNIITKLRLLEELEDTWLPYLTPKDDEFYQQWQLKYPKLVFREAGSIPEELHKEVPEAFLTLHKHGCLFRDVVRIQGKDVLTPVSRILIGDPGCTYKYLNTRLFTVPWPVK
;
A
#
# COMPACT_ATOMS: atom_id res chain seq x y z
N MET A 1 6.96 -18.20 14.44
CA MET A 1 5.78 -18.19 13.54
C MET A 1 5.81 -16.89 12.76
N ARG A 2 5.76 -16.94 11.42
CA ARG A 2 5.98 -15.77 10.54
C ARG A 2 4.64 -15.06 10.31
N GLY A 3 4.51 -13.82 10.76
CA GLY A 3 3.37 -12.97 10.43
C GLY A 3 3.50 -12.43 9.00
N SER A 4 2.48 -12.60 8.17
CA SER A 4 2.42 -12.03 6.82
C SER A 4 1.74 -10.66 6.87
N ARG A 5 2.42 -9.62 6.40
CA ARG A 5 1.82 -8.31 6.18
C ARG A 5 1.33 -8.26 4.74
N THR A 6 0.02 -8.25 4.54
CA THR A 6 -0.57 -8.19 3.21
C THR A 6 -1.18 -6.82 3.00
N MET A 7 -0.58 -6.04 2.10
CA MET A 7 -1.18 -4.82 1.59
C MET A 7 -2.10 -5.18 0.44
N TRP A 8 -3.39 -4.87 0.56
CA TRP A 8 -4.33 -5.00 -0.54
C TRP A 8 -4.44 -3.65 -1.24
N LEU A 9 -3.96 -3.59 -2.47
CA LEU A 9 -4.12 -2.45 -3.37
C LEU A 9 -5.32 -2.73 -4.27
N CYS A 10 -6.44 -2.02 -4.05
CA CYS A 10 -7.56 -2.06 -4.97
C CYS A 10 -7.23 -1.16 -6.18
N ARG A 11 -7.16 -1.74 -7.38
CA ARG A 11 -6.99 -0.99 -8.63
C ARG A 11 -8.34 -0.93 -9.34
N ARG A 12 -8.85 0.28 -9.61
CA ARG A 12 -9.96 0.45 -10.56
C ARG A 12 -9.42 0.27 -11.97
N SER A 13 -10.00 -0.65 -12.75
CA SER A 13 -9.76 -0.74 -14.18
C SER A 13 -10.73 0.20 -14.89
N SER A 14 -10.31 1.44 -15.12
CA SER A 14 -10.79 2.20 -16.28
C SER A 14 -9.57 2.80 -16.96
N ALA A 15 -9.52 2.68 -18.28
CA ALA A 15 -8.57 3.40 -19.10
C ALA A 15 -8.60 4.90 -18.73
N ASP A 16 -7.41 5.49 -18.68
CA ASP A 16 -7.13 6.90 -18.38
C ASP A 16 -7.32 7.35 -16.92
N ARG A 17 -6.15 7.55 -16.28
CA ARG A 17 -5.88 8.17 -14.96
C ARG A 17 -5.75 7.19 -13.79
N TRP A 18 -4.53 7.09 -13.25
CA TRP A 18 -4.21 6.35 -12.03
C TRP A 18 -4.93 6.99 -10.83
N SER A 19 -6.09 6.47 -10.44
CA SER A 19 -6.70 6.79 -9.14
C SER A 19 -6.23 5.74 -8.13
N THR A 20 -5.16 6.08 -7.40
CA THR A 20 -4.61 5.31 -6.28
C THR A 20 -5.23 5.76 -4.95
N ASP A 21 -6.49 6.18 -4.98
CA ASP A 21 -7.01 7.10 -3.96
C ASP A 21 -7.38 6.41 -2.64
N CYS A 22 -7.35 5.08 -2.58
CA CYS A 22 -7.75 4.28 -1.43
C CYS A 22 -6.81 3.09 -1.18
N VAL A 23 -6.24 3.00 0.03
CA VAL A 23 -5.45 1.84 0.49
C VAL A 23 -5.99 1.37 1.83
N VAL A 24 -6.40 0.10 1.92
CA VAL A 24 -6.77 -0.54 3.20
C VAL A 24 -5.55 -1.29 3.73
N TRP A 25 -5.14 -0.95 4.96
CA TRP A 25 -4.13 -1.69 5.68
C TRP A 25 -4.81 -2.74 6.55
N VAL A 26 -4.50 -4.01 6.27
CA VAL A 26 -4.93 -5.14 7.10
C VAL A 26 -3.74 -5.60 7.95
N HIS A 27 -3.88 -5.57 9.27
CA HIS A 27 -2.83 -5.97 10.20
C HIS A 27 -3.30 -7.09 11.14
N SER A 28 -2.49 -8.14 11.30
CA SER A 28 -2.61 -9.17 12.35
C SER A 28 -1.24 -9.32 13.04
N GLN A 29 -1.19 -9.37 14.38
CA GLN A 29 0.07 -9.39 15.17
C GLN A 29 0.98 -10.59 14.79
N ALA A 30 2.33 -10.55 14.87
CA ALA A 30 3.23 -9.86 15.79
C ALA A 30 4.63 -9.52 15.17
N GLY A 31 5.31 -8.50 15.72
CA GLY A 31 6.76 -8.26 15.54
C GLY A 31 7.12 -6.93 14.84
N PRO A 32 8.17 -6.20 15.31
CA PRO A 32 8.40 -4.81 14.95
C PRO A 32 9.01 -4.63 13.56
N SER A 33 8.82 -3.42 13.02
CA SER A 33 9.53 -2.82 11.88
C SER A 33 9.75 -3.71 10.66
N SER A 34 8.85 -3.58 9.71
CA SER A 34 9.22 -3.76 8.30
C SER A 34 8.99 -2.41 7.69
N SER A 35 10.08 -1.85 7.17
CA SER A 35 10.08 -0.66 6.35
C SER A 35 9.02 -0.84 5.28
N CYS A 36 7.90 -0.13 5.45
CA CYS A 36 7.05 0.17 4.33
C CYS A 36 7.94 1.00 3.40
N LEU A 37 8.13 0.51 2.18
CA LEU A 37 8.67 1.32 1.10
C LEU A 37 7.69 2.47 0.92
N LEU A 38 7.92 3.53 1.68
CA LEU A 38 7.40 4.86 1.46
C LEU A 38 8.04 5.30 0.16
N LEU A 39 7.41 4.95 -0.97
CA LEU A 39 7.60 5.73 -2.18
C LEU A 39 6.93 7.08 -1.88
N ASN A 40 7.73 7.94 -1.26
CA ASN A 40 7.42 9.30 -0.88
C ASN A 40 6.82 10.02 -2.10
N ILE A 41 5.51 10.28 -2.08
CA ILE A 41 4.90 11.12 -3.12
C ILE A 41 5.44 12.56 -3.01
N ILE A 42 5.97 12.95 -1.84
CA ILE A 42 6.69 14.21 -1.64
C ILE A 42 8.06 14.20 -2.34
N THR A 43 8.71 13.04 -2.49
CA THR A 43 10.00 12.98 -3.21
C THR A 43 9.80 12.80 -4.70
N LYS A 44 8.62 12.52 -5.25
CA LYS A 44 8.50 12.43 -6.71
C LYS A 44 8.93 13.74 -7.38
N LEU A 45 8.47 14.89 -6.89
CA LEU A 45 8.83 16.18 -7.49
C LEU A 45 10.29 16.56 -7.24
N ARG A 46 10.79 16.42 -6.01
CA ARG A 46 12.22 16.70 -5.69
C ARG A 46 13.19 15.71 -6.31
N LEU A 47 12.83 14.42 -6.41
CA LEU A 47 13.63 13.43 -7.15
C LEU A 47 13.59 13.77 -8.63
N LEU A 48 12.44 14.12 -9.21
CA LEU A 48 12.38 14.53 -10.63
C LEU A 48 13.18 15.83 -10.91
N GLU A 49 13.26 16.75 -9.94
CA GLU A 49 14.13 17.95 -9.99
C GLU A 49 15.62 17.59 -9.82
N GLU A 50 15.96 16.70 -8.88
CA GLU A 50 17.34 16.22 -8.67
C GLU A 50 17.82 15.28 -9.81
N LEU A 51 16.88 14.73 -10.59
CA LEU A 51 17.10 13.85 -11.75
C LEU A 51 17.00 14.59 -13.08
N GLU A 52 17.12 15.92 -13.09
CA GLU A 52 17.33 16.67 -14.33
C GLU A 52 18.32 15.91 -15.24
N ASP A 53 17.78 15.39 -16.34
CA ASP A 53 18.41 14.59 -17.41
C ASP A 53 18.91 13.16 -17.15
N THR A 54 18.65 12.55 -15.98
CA THR A 54 18.91 11.11 -15.80
C THR A 54 17.61 10.33 -15.59
N TRP A 55 17.14 9.68 -16.66
CA TRP A 55 16.10 8.65 -16.59
C TRP A 55 16.52 7.64 -15.52
N LEU A 56 15.81 7.57 -14.39
CA LEU A 56 16.04 6.51 -13.41
C LEU A 56 15.78 5.18 -14.13
N PRO A 57 16.79 4.33 -14.34
CA PRO A 57 16.58 3.07 -15.02
C PRO A 57 15.72 2.19 -14.12
N TYR A 58 14.49 1.94 -14.54
CA TYR A 58 13.61 0.96 -13.91
C TYR A 58 13.32 -0.14 -14.91
N LEU A 59 13.28 -1.37 -14.40
CA LEU A 59 12.95 -2.54 -15.20
C LEU A 59 11.48 -2.88 -15.04
N THR A 60 10.90 -3.36 -16.13
CA THR A 60 9.54 -3.84 -16.25
C THR A 60 9.55 -5.26 -16.80
N PRO A 61 8.45 -6.02 -16.73
CA PRO A 61 8.38 -7.35 -17.36
C PRO A 61 8.65 -7.38 -18.88
N LYS A 62 8.77 -6.23 -19.55
CA LYS A 62 9.14 -6.11 -20.97
C LYS A 62 10.65 -6.18 -21.20
N ASP A 63 11.44 -5.97 -20.16
CA ASP A 63 12.89 -5.89 -20.24
C ASP A 63 13.50 -7.27 -19.97
N ASP A 64 14.46 -7.69 -20.79
CA ASP A 64 15.00 -9.06 -20.76
C ASP A 64 15.67 -9.39 -19.41
N GLU A 65 16.31 -8.42 -18.75
CA GLU A 65 16.95 -8.65 -17.44
C GLU A 65 15.99 -8.62 -16.24
N PHE A 66 14.71 -8.27 -16.43
CA PHE A 66 13.78 -8.00 -15.31
C PHE A 66 13.66 -9.17 -14.33
N TYR A 67 13.40 -10.37 -14.84
CA TYR A 67 13.21 -11.56 -13.99
C TYR A 67 14.52 -12.00 -13.32
N GLN A 68 15.65 -11.85 -14.01
CA GLN A 68 16.97 -12.11 -13.45
C GLN A 68 17.25 -11.16 -12.27
N GLN A 69 17.01 -9.86 -12.46
CA GLN A 69 17.20 -8.86 -11.41
C GLN A 69 16.22 -9.05 -10.25
N TRP A 70 14.97 -9.43 -10.51
CA TRP A 70 14.02 -9.79 -9.46
C TRP A 70 14.59 -10.91 -8.58
N GLN A 71 15.00 -12.02 -9.19
CA GLN A 71 15.48 -13.18 -8.43
C GLN A 71 16.74 -12.87 -7.61
N LEU A 72 17.66 -12.07 -8.15
CA LEU A 72 18.93 -11.76 -7.49
C LEU A 72 18.81 -10.65 -6.43
N LYS A 73 18.08 -9.58 -6.73
CA LYS A 73 18.04 -8.36 -5.90
C LYS A 73 16.77 -8.24 -5.06
N TYR A 74 15.67 -8.85 -5.50
CA TYR A 74 14.36 -8.79 -4.85
C TYR A 74 13.79 -10.18 -4.52
N PRO A 75 14.57 -11.15 -3.99
CA PRO A 75 14.08 -12.53 -3.79
C PRO A 75 12.94 -12.65 -2.77
N LYS A 76 12.73 -11.63 -1.93
CA LYS A 76 11.65 -11.58 -0.93
C LYS A 76 10.35 -10.95 -1.48
N LEU A 77 10.40 -10.33 -2.66
CA LEU A 77 9.21 -9.82 -3.34
C LEU A 77 8.51 -10.99 -4.02
N VAL A 78 7.25 -11.24 -3.67
CA VAL A 78 6.44 -12.28 -4.28
C VAL A 78 5.25 -11.63 -4.95
N PHE A 79 5.04 -11.93 -6.21
CA PHE A 79 3.85 -11.52 -6.95
C PHE A 79 2.90 -12.71 -7.08
N ARG A 80 1.63 -12.45 -6.79
CA ARG A 80 0.53 -13.40 -6.91
C ARG A 80 -0.47 -12.81 -7.89
N GLU A 81 -0.66 -13.49 -9.01
CA GLU A 81 -1.61 -13.07 -10.03
C GLU A 81 -3.04 -13.20 -9.53
N ALA A 82 -3.95 -12.40 -10.10
CA ALA A 82 -5.36 -12.45 -9.74
C ALA A 82 -5.94 -13.86 -9.88
N GLY A 83 -5.59 -14.60 -10.94
CA GLY A 83 -6.05 -15.97 -11.16
C GLY A 83 -5.61 -16.99 -10.09
N SER A 84 -4.68 -16.63 -9.21
CA SER A 84 -4.27 -17.48 -8.07
C SER A 84 -5.15 -17.33 -6.82
N ILE A 85 -6.11 -16.40 -6.84
CA ILE A 85 -7.03 -16.11 -5.73
C ILE A 85 -8.44 -16.61 -6.10
N PRO A 86 -9.18 -17.23 -5.16
CA PRO A 86 -10.57 -17.67 -5.38
C PRO A 86 -11.47 -16.56 -5.93
N GLU A 87 -12.35 -16.92 -6.86
CA GLU A 87 -13.28 -16.00 -7.53
C GLU A 87 -14.26 -15.36 -6.54
N GLU A 88 -14.65 -16.09 -5.50
CA GLU A 88 -15.53 -15.59 -4.44
C GLU A 88 -14.90 -14.38 -3.74
N LEU A 89 -13.59 -14.45 -3.45
CA LEU A 89 -12.86 -13.34 -2.83
C LEU A 89 -12.71 -12.15 -3.78
N HIS A 90 -12.61 -12.38 -5.10
CA HIS A 90 -12.63 -11.30 -6.11
C HIS A 90 -13.96 -10.57 -6.20
N LYS A 91 -15.05 -11.15 -5.68
CA LYS A 91 -16.34 -10.48 -5.56
C LYS A 91 -16.49 -9.78 -4.21
N GLU A 92 -16.27 -10.51 -3.13
CA GLU A 92 -16.51 -10.01 -1.76
C GLU A 92 -15.59 -8.85 -1.38
N VAL A 93 -14.29 -8.96 -1.68
CA VAL A 93 -13.31 -7.96 -1.23
C VAL A 93 -13.53 -6.61 -1.95
N PRO A 94 -13.66 -6.54 -3.29
CA PRO A 94 -13.99 -5.28 -3.95
C PRO A 94 -15.33 -4.66 -3.52
N GLU A 95 -16.37 -5.45 -3.27
CA GLU A 95 -17.64 -4.94 -2.74
C GLU A 95 -17.50 -4.34 -1.34
N ALA A 96 -16.69 -4.96 -0.47
CA ALA A 96 -16.35 -4.41 0.83
C ALA A 96 -15.59 -3.08 0.71
N PHE A 97 -14.64 -2.96 -0.23
CA PHE A 97 -13.96 -1.70 -0.53
C PHE A 97 -14.93 -0.60 -0.98
N LEU A 98 -15.86 -0.92 -1.90
CA LEU A 98 -16.89 0.02 -2.35
C LEU A 98 -17.80 0.46 -1.21
N THR A 99 -18.14 -0.46 -0.31
CA THR A 99 -18.96 -0.18 0.88
C THR A 99 -18.22 0.76 1.83
N LEU A 100 -16.95 0.49 2.15
CA LEU A 100 -16.12 1.38 2.99
C LEU A 100 -15.99 2.78 2.38
N HIS A 101 -15.80 2.85 1.06
CA HIS A 101 -15.73 4.12 0.34
C HIS A 101 -17.06 4.87 0.39
N LYS A 102 -18.18 4.19 0.13
CA LYS A 102 -19.53 4.78 0.17
C LYS A 102 -19.86 5.37 1.54
N HIS A 103 -19.41 4.74 2.63
CA HIS A 103 -19.63 5.21 3.99
C HIS A 103 -18.58 6.22 4.47
N GLY A 104 -17.65 6.66 3.61
CA GLY A 104 -16.65 7.66 3.96
C GLY A 104 -15.64 7.19 5.01
N CYS A 105 -15.36 5.89 5.06
CA CYS A 105 -14.49 5.30 6.10
C CYS A 105 -12.99 5.50 5.84
N LEU A 106 -12.60 6.01 4.67
CA LEU A 106 -11.20 6.22 4.30
C LEU A 106 -10.82 7.70 4.45
N PHE A 107 -9.71 7.98 5.12
CA PHE A 107 -9.28 9.34 5.44
C PHE A 107 -7.86 9.61 4.95
N ARG A 108 -7.60 10.85 4.55
CA ARG A 108 -6.24 11.32 4.29
C ARG A 108 -5.60 11.67 5.62
N ASP A 109 -4.56 10.94 5.99
CA ASP A 109 -3.85 11.18 7.25
C ASP A 109 -3.08 12.51 7.20
N VAL A 110 -3.12 13.28 8.29
CA VAL A 110 -2.21 14.38 8.54
C VAL A 110 -0.94 13.79 9.16
N VAL A 111 0.15 13.79 8.41
CA VAL A 111 1.44 13.25 8.84
C VAL A 111 2.46 14.36 9.01
N ARG A 112 3.46 14.15 9.86
CA ARG A 112 4.54 15.13 10.07
C ARG A 112 5.81 14.69 9.37
N ILE A 113 6.22 15.41 8.35
CA ILE A 113 7.43 15.14 7.56
C ILE A 113 8.32 16.38 7.63
N GLN A 114 9.57 16.20 8.09
CA GLN A 114 10.53 17.29 8.25
C GLN A 114 9.97 18.50 9.04
N GLY A 115 9.14 18.24 10.05
CA GLY A 115 8.54 19.27 10.90
C GLY A 115 7.31 19.98 10.31
N LYS A 116 6.90 19.65 9.08
CA LYS A 116 5.69 20.18 8.43
C LYS A 116 4.57 19.16 8.48
N ASP A 117 3.35 19.64 8.72
CA ASP A 117 2.15 18.81 8.67
C ASP A 117 1.66 18.75 7.22
N VAL A 118 1.53 17.53 6.69
CA VAL A 118 1.19 17.27 5.29
C VAL A 118 0.07 16.24 5.23
N LEU A 119 -0.94 16.50 4.41
CA LEU A 119 -1.96 15.49 4.11
C LEU A 119 -1.39 14.47 3.14
N THR A 120 -1.50 13.19 3.50
CA THR A 120 -1.17 12.12 2.57
C THR A 120 -2.07 12.20 1.33
N PRO A 121 -1.56 11.90 0.14
CA PRO A 121 -2.33 11.97 -1.11
C PRO A 121 -3.32 10.80 -1.27
N VAL A 122 -3.20 9.76 -0.44
CA VAL A 122 -4.02 8.54 -0.50
C VAL A 122 -4.87 8.46 0.75
N SER A 123 -6.14 8.13 0.60
CA SER A 123 -7.05 7.88 1.72
C SER A 123 -6.88 6.46 2.26
N ARG A 124 -6.89 6.30 3.59
CA ARG A 124 -6.59 5.04 4.27
C ARG A 124 -7.53 4.76 5.43
N ILE A 125 -7.55 3.48 5.81
CA ILE A 125 -8.16 2.97 7.04
C ILE A 125 -7.29 1.80 7.53
N LEU A 126 -7.13 1.68 8.86
CA LEU A 126 -6.49 0.54 9.48
C LEU A 126 -7.57 -0.43 9.99
N ILE A 127 -7.56 -1.66 9.49
CA ILE A 127 -8.45 -2.74 9.95
C ILE A 127 -7.59 -3.85 10.54
N GLY A 128 -8.00 -4.41 11.68
CA GLY A 128 -7.26 -5.49 12.33
C GLY A 128 -7.80 -5.88 13.69
N ASP A 129 -6.94 -6.50 14.51
CA ASP A 129 -7.31 -7.00 15.83
C ASP A 129 -7.73 -5.86 16.79
N PRO A 130 -8.77 -6.07 17.64
CA PRO A 130 -9.19 -5.09 18.64
C PRO A 130 -8.05 -4.64 19.54
N GLY A 131 -7.98 -3.33 19.81
CA GLY A 131 -6.94 -2.73 20.64
C GLY A 131 -5.57 -2.58 19.97
N CYS A 132 -5.42 -3.01 18.72
CA CYS A 132 -4.17 -2.83 17.99
C CYS A 132 -4.01 -1.43 17.40
N THR A 133 -2.76 -1.05 17.17
CA THR A 133 -2.41 0.22 16.55
C THR A 133 -1.23 0.04 15.61
N TYR A 134 -1.12 0.92 14.61
CA TYR A 134 0.00 0.95 13.68
C TYR A 134 0.55 2.37 13.60
N LYS A 135 1.84 2.56 13.89
CA LYS A 135 2.50 3.87 13.86
C LYS A 135 3.35 4.00 12.60
N TYR A 136 3.07 5.04 11.80
CA TYR A 136 3.84 5.37 10.59
C TYR A 136 3.92 6.89 10.42
N LEU A 137 5.05 7.42 9.93
CA LEU A 137 5.25 8.87 9.74
C LEU A 137 4.81 9.72 10.95
N ASN A 138 5.18 9.23 12.15
CA ASN A 138 4.81 9.79 13.46
C ASN A 138 3.30 9.89 13.75
N THR A 139 2.45 9.26 12.94
CA THR A 139 1.01 9.18 13.13
C THR A 139 0.65 7.79 13.62
N ARG A 140 -0.12 7.68 14.71
CA ARG A 140 -0.60 6.39 15.22
C ARG A 140 -2.03 6.17 14.74
N LEU A 141 -2.20 5.19 13.87
CA LEU A 141 -3.50 4.71 13.43
C LEU A 141 -4.05 3.69 14.43
N PHE A 142 -5.35 3.75 14.68
CA PHE A 142 -6.09 2.82 15.54
C PHE A 142 -6.94 1.91 14.66
N THR A 143 -6.97 0.63 14.99
CA THR A 143 -7.73 -0.36 14.21
C THR A 143 -9.22 -0.12 14.33
N VAL A 144 -9.93 -0.07 13.21
CA VAL A 144 -11.33 -0.47 13.16
C VAL A 144 -11.35 -1.99 13.30
N PRO A 145 -11.92 -2.53 14.39
CA PRO A 145 -11.77 -3.94 14.71
C PRO A 145 -12.53 -4.82 13.71
N TRP A 146 -11.88 -5.88 13.24
CA TRP A 146 -12.61 -6.97 12.58
C TRP A 146 -13.17 -7.95 13.62
N PRO A 147 -14.16 -8.80 13.25
CA PRO A 147 -14.64 -9.84 14.14
C PRO A 147 -13.54 -10.87 14.39
N VAL A 148 -12.97 -10.86 15.60
CA VAL A 148 -12.06 -11.91 16.08
C VAL A 148 -12.93 -13.00 16.71
N LYS A 149 -12.67 -14.25 16.32
CA LYS A 149 -13.31 -15.42 16.93
C LYS A 149 -12.69 -15.75 18.29
#